data_AF-A0A355GM72-F1
#
_entry.id   AF-A0A355GM72-F1
#
_cell.length_a   1.000
_cell.length_b   1.000
_cell.length_c   1.000
_cell.angle_alpha   90.00
_cell.angle_beta   90.00
_cell.angle_gamma   90.00
#
_symmetry.space_group_name_H-M   'P 1'
#
loop_
_entity.id
_entity.type
_entity.pdbx_description
1 polymer ?
#
loop_
_entity_poly.entity_id
_entity_poly.type
_entity_poly.pdbx_seq_one_letter_code
_entity_poly.pdbx_strand_id
1 'polypeptide(L)'
;MKKAFVVSFEELPACMLGCYGHQWIETPNFDRLAALSVLFDQHYANDLSATQNSFPCWTGETLPQAFQAASPNLQSFVSTLKNQG
;
A
#
# COMPACT_ATOMS: atom_id res chain seq x y z
N MET A 1 -16.08 -1.10 19.09
CA MET A 1 -14.69 -1.38 18.67
C MET A 1 -14.56 -1.07 17.19
N LYS A 2 -13.63 -0.18 16.79
CA LYS A 2 -13.36 0.08 15.37
C LYS A 2 -12.33 -0.93 14.87
N LYS A 3 -12.54 -1.50 13.69
CA LYS A 3 -11.62 -2.45 13.05
C LYS A 3 -11.18 -1.85 11.72
N ALA A 4 -9.90 -2.02 11.39
CA ALA A 4 -9.34 -1.61 10.11
C ALA A 4 -8.64 -2.81 9.46
N PHE A 5 -8.78 -2.91 8.14
CA PHE A 5 -8.06 -3.90 7.33
C PHE A 5 -7.21 -3.13 6.34
N VAL A 6 -5.91 -3.42 6.30
CA VAL A 6 -4.95 -2.83 5.36
C VAL A 6 -4.45 -3.96 4.47
N VAL A 7 -4.61 -3.81 3.16
CA VAL A 7 -4.18 -4.78 2.15
C VAL A 7 -3.16 -4.08 1.26
N SER A 8 -1.99 -4.69 1.11
CA SER A 8 -0.94 -4.23 0.19
C SER A 8 -0.68 -5.32 -0.84
N PHE A 9 -0.32 -4.92 -2.05
CA PHE A 9 0.02 -5.81 -3.15
C PHE A 9 1.42 -5.43 -3.65
N GLU A 10 2.27 -6.43 -3.84
CA GLU A 10 3.54 -6.25 -4.53
C GLU A 10 3.33 -6.35 -6.03
N GLU A 11 4.01 -5.50 -6.80
CA GLU A 11 4.03 -5.55 -8.26
C GLU A 11 2.63 -5.52 -8.93
N LEU A 12 1.70 -4.72 -8.39
CA LEU A 12 0.36 -4.51 -8.97
C LEU A 12 0.24 -3.10 -9.57
N PRO A 13 0.45 -2.92 -10.89
CA PRO A 13 0.25 -1.65 -11.55
C PRO A 13 -1.22 -1.23 -11.50
N ALA A 14 -1.50 0.00 -11.09
CA ALA A 14 -2.86 0.54 -11.03
C ALA A 14 -3.60 0.45 -12.38
N CYS A 15 -2.88 0.62 -13.50
CA CYS A 15 -3.43 0.55 -14.85
C CYS A 15 -3.95 -0.83 -15.29
N MET A 16 -3.74 -1.88 -14.49
CA MET A 16 -4.32 -3.20 -14.71
C MET A 16 -5.70 -3.38 -14.07
N LEU A 17 -6.15 -2.45 -13.23
CA LEU A 17 -7.43 -2.54 -12.55
C LEU A 17 -8.54 -1.85 -13.36
N GLY A 18 -9.70 -2.48 -13.44
CA GLY A 18 -10.88 -1.97 -14.13
C GLY A 18 -11.34 -0.61 -13.61
N CYS A 19 -11.28 -0.40 -12.29
CA CYS A 19 -11.58 0.88 -11.65
C CYS A 19 -10.66 2.05 -12.07
N TYR A 20 -9.50 1.77 -12.66
CA TYR A 20 -8.60 2.77 -13.26
C TYR A 20 -8.69 2.79 -14.80
N GLY A 21 -9.71 2.18 -15.39
CA GLY A 21 -10.00 2.22 -16.82
C GLY A 21 -9.47 1.05 -17.65
N HIS A 22 -8.94 0.00 -17.00
CA HIS A 22 -8.51 -1.21 -17.71
C HIS A 22 -9.72 -1.99 -18.26
N GLN A 23 -9.64 -2.46 -19.51
CA GLN A 23 -10.80 -3.10 -20.19
C GLN A 23 -10.64 -4.59 -20.48
N TRP A 24 -9.45 -5.17 -20.27
CA TRP A 24 -9.19 -6.57 -20.67
C TRP A 24 -9.15 -7.55 -19.49
N ILE A 25 -8.54 -7.15 -18.37
CA ILE A 25 -8.52 -7.89 -17.12
C ILE A 25 -9.75 -7.51 -16.29
N GLU A 26 -10.60 -8.50 -16.00
CA GLU A 26 -11.74 -8.31 -15.12
C GLU A 26 -11.29 -8.26 -13.65
N THR A 27 -11.63 -7.19 -12.94
CA THR A 27 -11.30 -7.01 -11.52
C THR A 27 -12.54 -6.72 -10.66
N PRO A 28 -13.57 -7.60 -10.69
CA PRO A 28 -14.91 -7.28 -10.17
C PRO A 28 -14.92 -6.91 -8.68
N ASN A 29 -14.02 -7.47 -7.88
CA ASN A 29 -13.92 -7.13 -6.45
C ASN A 29 -13.30 -5.75 -6.21
N PHE A 30 -12.32 -5.35 -7.01
CA PHE A 30 -11.74 -4.00 -6.95
C PHE A 30 -12.74 -2.97 -7.45
N ASP A 31 -13.47 -3.27 -8.51
CA ASP A 31 -14.49 -2.38 -9.07
C ASP A 31 -15.63 -2.17 -8.07
N ARG A 32 -16.08 -3.25 -7.42
CA ARG A 32 -17.07 -3.17 -6.33
C ARG A 32 -16.56 -2.37 -5.14
N LEU A 33 -15.29 -2.51 -4.76
CA LEU A 33 -14.70 -1.74 -3.68
C LEU A 33 -14.66 -0.26 -4.05
N ALA A 34 -14.16 0.09 -5.24
CA ALA A 34 -14.05 1.45 -5.74
C ALA A 34 -15.42 2.17 -5.80
N ALA A 35 -16.48 1.46 -6.18
CA ALA A 35 -17.85 2.00 -6.19
C ALA A 35 -18.42 2.33 -4.80
N LEU A 36 -17.86 1.73 -3.74
CA LEU A 36 -18.33 1.89 -2.35
C LEU A 36 -17.33 2.68 -1.48
N SER A 37 -16.21 3.11 -2.06
CA SER A 37 -15.12 3.75 -1.34
C SER A 37 -14.64 5.03 -2.04
N VAL A 38 -13.60 5.64 -1.50
CA VAL A 38 -12.87 6.72 -2.17
C VAL A 38 -11.77 6.11 -3.02
N LEU A 39 -11.69 6.52 -4.29
CA LEU A 39 -10.60 6.19 -5.20
C LEU A 39 -9.57 7.33 -5.18
N PHE A 40 -8.29 7.00 -5.27
CA PHE A 40 -7.21 7.98 -5.29
C PHE A 40 -6.49 7.92 -6.65
N ASP A 41 -6.71 8.90 -7.51
CA ASP A 41 -6.07 8.92 -8.84
C ASP A 41 -4.58 9.30 -8.79
N GLN A 42 -4.18 10.04 -7.74
CA GLN A 42 -2.83 10.55 -7.55
C GLN A 42 -2.20 9.93 -6.30
N HIS A 43 -1.96 8.62 -6.33
CA HIS A 43 -1.21 7.89 -5.31
C HIS A 43 0.14 7.46 -5.87
N TYR A 44 1.21 7.75 -5.13
CA TYR A 44 2.59 7.53 -5.59
C TYR A 44 3.32 6.58 -4.66
N ALA A 45 4.03 5.63 -5.25
CA ALA A 45 5.01 4.82 -4.58
C ALA A 45 6.20 5.68 -4.13
N ASN A 46 6.81 5.32 -2.99
CA ASN A 46 8.03 5.99 -2.54
C ASN A 46 9.24 5.54 -3.36
N ASP A 47 9.27 4.26 -3.74
CA ASP A 47 10.30 3.67 -4.61
C ASP A 47 9.65 2.69 -5.60
N LEU A 48 10.18 2.59 -6.81
CA LEU A 48 9.73 1.60 -7.80
C LEU A 48 10.57 0.31 -7.75
N SER A 49 11.61 0.26 -6.92
CA SER A 49 12.33 -0.98 -6.66
C SER A 49 11.45 -1.96 -5.89
N ALA A 50 11.13 -3.10 -6.52
CA ALA A 50 10.16 -4.07 -6.02
C ALA A 50 10.55 -4.72 -4.67
N THR A 51 11.82 -4.62 -4.26
CA THR A 51 12.30 -5.29 -3.06
C THR A 51 11.87 -4.61 -1.76
N GLN A 52 11.49 -3.32 -1.76
CA GLN A 52 11.27 -2.57 -0.50
C GLN A 52 10.12 -1.56 -0.50
N ASN A 53 9.33 -1.40 -1.58
CA ASN A 53 8.32 -0.33 -1.62
C ASN A 53 7.16 -0.50 -0.62
N SER A 54 6.91 -1.70 -0.09
CA SER A 54 5.99 -1.85 1.04
C SER A 54 6.50 -1.19 2.32
N PHE A 55 7.82 -1.08 2.54
CA PHE A 55 8.35 -0.64 3.82
C PHE A 55 7.88 0.77 4.25
N PRO A 56 7.95 1.81 3.40
CA PRO A 56 7.47 3.15 3.76
C PRO A 56 5.98 3.21 4.11
N CYS A 57 5.14 2.35 3.50
CA CYS A 57 3.70 2.37 3.78
C CYS A 57 3.35 1.84 5.17
N TRP A 58 4.22 1.03 5.79
CA TRP A 58 4.04 0.52 7.15
C TRP A 58 4.64 1.42 8.22
N THR A 59 5.64 2.23 7.87
CA THR A 59 6.54 2.87 8.84
C THR A 59 6.45 4.39 8.79
N GLY A 60 6.02 4.96 7.66
CA GLY A 60 5.98 6.40 7.43
C GLY A 60 7.34 7.02 7.13
N GLU A 61 8.41 6.23 7.03
CA GLU A 61 9.76 6.71 6.76
C GLU A 61 10.07 6.64 5.26
N THR A 62 10.21 7.80 4.62
CA THR A 62 10.71 7.92 3.25
C THR A 62 12.22 7.80 3.28
N LEU A 63 12.78 6.58 3.24
CA LEU A 63 14.23 6.41 3.24
C LEU A 63 14.82 6.97 1.92
N PRO A 64 15.65 8.02 1.97
CA PRO A 64 16.20 8.65 0.77
C PRO A 64 17.38 7.86 0.16
N GLN A 65 17.86 6.82 0.86
CA GLN A 65 18.91 5.93 0.37
C GLN A 65 18.42 4.49 0.41
N ALA A 66 17.97 4.00 -0.75
CA ALA A 66 18.02 2.57 -1.03
C ALA A 66 19.37 2.03 -0.53
N PHE A 67 19.32 1.03 0.38
CA PHE A 67 20.46 0.26 0.90
C PHE A 67 21.01 0.54 2.31
N GLN A 68 20.51 1.48 3.11
CA GLN A 68 20.81 1.36 4.55
C GLN A 68 20.00 0.18 5.11
N ALA A 69 20.72 -0.90 5.46
CA ALA A 69 20.18 -2.11 6.05
C ALA A 69 19.08 -1.75 7.06
N ALA A 70 17.90 -2.33 6.89
CA ALA A 70 16.72 -2.12 7.72
C ALA A 70 17.14 -1.83 9.16
N SER A 71 16.85 -0.62 9.64
CA SER A 71 17.23 -0.26 11.01
C SER A 71 16.59 -1.28 11.96
N PRO A 72 17.36 -1.91 12.87
CA PRO A 72 16.90 -3.07 13.63
C PRO A 72 15.71 -2.78 14.56
N ASN A 73 15.35 -1.51 14.76
CA ASN A 73 14.27 -1.05 15.63
C ASN A 73 13.16 -0.33 14.86
N LEU A 74 12.85 -0.75 13.64
CA LEU A 74 11.85 -0.04 12.87
C LEU A 74 10.43 -0.34 13.36
N GLN A 75 9.77 0.69 13.88
CA GLN A 75 8.40 0.61 14.35
C GLN A 75 7.46 0.79 13.16
N SER A 76 6.51 -0.12 13.00
CA SER A 76 5.42 0.02 12.04
C SER A 76 4.17 0.50 12.75
N PHE A 77 3.20 1.04 12.02
CA PHE A 77 1.91 1.39 12.63
C PHE A 77 1.25 0.16 13.29
N VAL A 78 1.52 -1.05 12.81
CA VAL A 78 1.00 -2.29 13.40
C VAL A 78 1.56 -2.52 14.81
N SER A 79 2.86 -2.28 15.04
CA SER A 79 3.44 -2.37 16.38
C SER A 79 2.90 -1.26 17.29
N THR A 80 2.71 -0.05 16.77
CA THR A 80 2.08 1.06 17.49
C THR A 80 0.64 0.71 17.90
N LEU A 81 -0.18 0.20 16.99
CA LEU A 81 -1.58 -0.17 17.26
C LEU A 81 -1.69 -1.30 18.29
N LYS A 82 -0.81 -2.31 18.23
CA LYS A 82 -0.77 -3.39 19.23
C LYS A 82 -0.53 -2.88 20.65
N ASN A 83 0.25 -1.80 20.79
CA ASN A 83 0.57 -1.22 22.08
C ASN A 83 -0.51 -0.24 22.59
N GLN A 84 -1.42 0.22 21.73
CA GLN A 84 -2.40 1.27 22.06
C GLN A 84 -3.81 0.75 22.44
N GLY A 85 -4.10 -0.54 22.28
CA GLY A 85 -5.36 -1.17 22.73
C GLY A 85 -6.58 -0.78 21.90
#